data_AF-A0A7K5P0Y0-F1
#
_entry.id   AF-A0A7K5P0Y0-F1
#
_cell.length_a   1.000
_cell.length_b   1.000
_cell.length_c   1.000
_cell.angle_alpha   90.00
_cell.angle_beta   90.00
_cell.angle_gamma   90.00
#
_symmetry.space_group_name_H-M   'P 1'
#
loop_
_entity.id
_entity.type
_entity.pdbx_description
1 polymer ?
#
loop_
_entity_poly.entity_id
_entity_poly.type
_entity_poly.pdbx_seq_one_letter_code
_entity_poly.pdbx_strand_id
1 'polypeptide(L)'
;ERLPKPERGKMRVHKINNVNKALDFIASKGVKLVSIGAEEIVDGNAKMTLGMIWTIILRFAIQDISVEGEGPGYLPPGRWHLPNPLRLIRDLSPSAETSAKEGLLLWCQRKTAPYKNVNVQNFHISWKDGLAFNALIHRHRPELIEYDKLRKDDPVTNLNNAFEVAEKYLDIPKMLDAEDIVNTARPDEKAIMTYVSSFYHAFSGAQKAETAANRICKVLAVNQENEHLMEDYEKLASDLLEWIKRTIPWLEDRSPQKTIQEMQQKLEDFRDYRRVHKPPKVQEKCQLEINFNTLQTKLRLSNRPAFMPSEGKMVSDINTGWQHLEQAEKGYEEWLLNEIRRLERLDHLAEKFRQKASIHEAWTEGKEAMLKQKDYETATLSDIKALIRKHEAFESDLAAHQDRVEQIAAIAQEL
;
A
#
# COMPACT_ATOMS: atom_id res chain seq x y z
N GLU A 1 41.17 -4.61 1.02
CA GLU A 1 42.47 -4.34 0.36
C GLU A 1 43.38 -5.55 0.50
N ARG A 2 44.26 -5.78 -0.47
CA ARG A 2 45.12 -6.97 -0.51
C ARG A 2 46.52 -6.59 -0.04
N LEU A 3 47.07 -7.36 0.90
CA LEU A 3 48.47 -7.22 1.34
C LEU A 3 49.46 -7.43 0.18
N PRO A 4 50.62 -6.75 0.19
CA PRO A 4 51.70 -7.01 -0.77
C PRO A 4 52.19 -8.46 -0.68
N LYS A 5 52.70 -9.01 -1.78
CA LYS A 5 53.16 -10.41 -1.83
C LYS A 5 54.31 -10.63 -0.82
N PRO A 6 54.27 -11.73 -0.03
CA PRO A 6 55.34 -12.06 0.90
C PRO A 6 56.60 -12.50 0.16
N GLU A 7 57.76 -12.16 0.71
CA GLU A 7 59.06 -12.68 0.29
C GLU A 7 59.19 -14.15 0.71
N ARG A 8 59.70 -15.00 -0.21
CA ARG A 8 59.76 -16.46 -0.02
C ARG A 8 61.10 -16.97 0.54
N GLY A 9 62.06 -16.09 0.78
CA GLY A 9 63.38 -16.49 1.26
C GLY A 9 63.36 -16.95 2.72
N LYS A 10 64.29 -17.86 3.09
CA LYS A 10 64.38 -18.44 4.44
C LYS A 10 65.22 -17.62 5.43
N MET A 11 66.06 -16.70 4.92
CA MET A 11 66.90 -15.85 5.76
C MET A 11 66.07 -14.92 6.66
N ARG A 12 66.61 -14.57 7.83
CA ARG A 12 65.98 -13.69 8.83
C ARG A 12 65.48 -12.37 8.24
N VAL A 13 66.25 -11.76 7.34
CA VAL A 13 65.87 -10.51 6.65
C VAL A 13 64.53 -10.62 5.88
N HIS A 14 64.27 -11.75 5.22
CA HIS A 14 63.00 -11.96 4.51
C HIS A 14 61.82 -12.09 5.48
N LYS A 15 62.05 -12.71 6.66
CA LYS A 15 61.03 -12.80 7.71
C LYS A 15 60.70 -11.42 8.28
N ILE A 16 61.73 -10.60 8.53
CA ILE A 16 61.56 -9.22 9.02
C ILE A 16 60.79 -8.38 8.00
N ASN A 17 61.16 -8.44 6.71
CA ASN A 17 60.46 -7.73 5.65
C ASN A 17 58.97 -8.11 5.57
N ASN A 18 58.66 -9.40 5.74
CA ASN A 18 57.27 -9.87 5.75
C ASN A 18 56.49 -9.38 6.97
N VAL A 19 57.11 -9.40 8.16
CA VAL A 19 56.48 -8.88 9.37
C VAL A 19 56.28 -7.37 9.26
N ASN A 20 57.26 -6.60 8.77
CA ASN A 20 57.11 -5.16 8.51
C ASN A 20 55.91 -4.87 7.60
N LYS A 21 55.78 -5.58 6.47
CA LYS A 21 54.62 -5.45 5.57
C LYS A 21 53.28 -5.67 6.28
N ALA A 22 53.23 -6.61 7.23
CA ALA A 22 52.03 -6.88 8.03
C ALA A 22 51.79 -5.79 9.08
N LEU A 23 52.84 -5.34 9.79
CA LEU A 23 52.76 -4.28 10.79
C LEU A 23 52.33 -2.94 10.17
N ASP A 24 52.85 -2.59 9.00
CA ASP A 24 52.46 -1.39 8.24
C ASP A 24 50.98 -1.40 7.90
N PHE A 25 50.47 -2.55 7.44
CA PHE A 25 49.05 -2.74 7.17
C PHE A 25 48.20 -2.62 8.44
N ILE A 26 48.61 -3.28 9.52
CA ILE A 26 47.91 -3.20 10.82
C ILE A 26 47.87 -1.75 11.33
N ALA A 27 48.98 -1.02 11.23
CA ALA A 27 49.07 0.40 11.60
C ALA A 27 48.13 1.26 10.73
N SER A 28 48.07 1.02 9.42
CA SER A 28 47.14 1.70 8.50
C SER A 28 45.65 1.52 8.85
N LYS A 29 45.29 0.45 9.57
CA LYS A 29 43.92 0.18 10.03
C LYS A 29 43.62 0.78 11.41
N GLY A 30 44.52 1.62 11.92
CA GLY A 30 44.34 2.39 13.15
C GLY A 30 44.72 1.63 14.42
N VAL A 31 45.48 0.53 14.32
CA VAL A 31 46.01 -0.19 15.49
C VAL A 31 47.25 0.52 16.01
N LYS A 32 47.29 0.82 17.31
CA LYS A 32 48.46 1.42 17.97
C LYS A 32 49.47 0.34 18.37
N LEU A 33 50.54 0.20 17.59
CA LEU A 33 51.63 -0.76 17.82
C LEU A 33 52.74 -0.13 18.69
N VAL A 34 52.43 0.24 19.93
CA VAL A 34 53.41 0.87 20.83
C VAL A 34 54.46 -0.17 21.25
N SER A 35 55.73 0.13 20.98
CA SER A 35 56.90 -0.69 21.32
C SER A 35 57.02 -2.04 20.59
N ILE A 36 56.17 -2.37 19.60
CA ILE A 36 56.23 -3.65 18.87
C ILE A 36 57.00 -3.45 17.55
N GLY A 37 58.22 -4.01 17.48
CA GLY A 37 59.02 -4.06 16.25
C GLY A 37 58.98 -5.42 15.56
N ALA A 38 59.27 -5.47 14.25
CA ALA A 38 59.33 -6.73 13.51
C ALA A 38 60.42 -7.69 14.01
N GLU A 39 61.54 -7.16 14.50
CA GLU A 39 62.63 -7.92 15.11
C GLU A 39 62.12 -8.77 16.29
N GLU A 40 61.32 -8.18 17.19
CA GLU A 40 60.75 -8.85 18.37
C GLU A 40 59.86 -10.04 18.00
N ILE A 41 59.12 -9.94 16.89
CA ILE A 41 58.23 -11.00 16.41
C ILE A 41 59.04 -12.11 15.73
N VAL A 42 60.04 -11.76 14.93
CA VAL A 42 60.87 -12.73 14.21
C VAL A 42 61.77 -13.51 15.16
N ASP A 43 62.26 -12.88 16.22
CA ASP A 43 63.12 -13.49 17.23
C ASP A 43 62.32 -14.23 18.32
N GLY A 44 60.99 -14.20 18.26
CA GLY A 44 60.14 -15.03 19.11
C GLY A 44 59.90 -14.49 20.52
N ASN A 45 59.91 -13.16 20.71
CA ASN A 45 59.54 -12.56 21.98
C ASN A 45 58.04 -12.76 22.27
N ALA A 46 57.71 -13.82 23.01
CA ALA A 46 56.35 -14.23 23.30
C ALA A 46 55.48 -13.09 23.87
N LYS A 47 56.03 -12.23 24.74
CA LYS A 47 55.29 -11.11 25.32
C LYS A 47 54.87 -10.09 24.26
N MET A 48 55.76 -9.79 23.32
CA MET A 48 55.52 -8.83 22.25
C MET A 48 54.61 -9.42 21.18
N THR A 49 54.76 -10.70 20.85
CA THR A 49 53.86 -11.42 19.96
C THR A 49 52.44 -11.47 20.49
N LEU A 50 52.25 -11.84 21.77
CA LEU A 50 50.93 -11.86 22.41
C LEU A 50 50.34 -10.44 22.51
N GLY A 51 51.17 -9.44 22.81
CA GLY A 51 50.77 -8.03 22.80
C GLY A 51 50.25 -7.57 21.44
N MET A 52 50.93 -7.95 20.35
CA MET A 52 50.49 -7.66 18.98
C MET A 52 49.17 -8.35 18.62
N ILE A 53 49.03 -9.64 18.94
CA ILE A 53 47.79 -10.38 18.65
C ILE A 53 46.62 -9.77 19.45
N TRP A 54 46.84 -9.38 20.71
CA TRP A 54 45.81 -8.70 21.50
C TRP A 54 45.36 -7.38 20.87
N THR A 55 46.26 -6.53 20.39
CA THR A 55 45.86 -5.25 19.80
C THR A 55 45.08 -5.42 18.50
N ILE A 56 45.36 -6.48 17.74
CA ILE A 56 44.57 -6.88 16.56
C ILE A 56 43.17 -7.33 17.00
N ILE A 57 43.06 -8.26 17.96
CA ILE A 57 41.76 -8.74 18.48
C ILE A 57 40.94 -7.55 19.03
N LEU A 58 41.57 -6.72 19.86
CA LEU A 58 40.92 -5.54 20.43
C LEU A 58 40.35 -4.64 19.33
N ARG A 59 41.14 -4.33 18.29
CA ARG A 59 40.71 -3.43 17.22
C ARG A 59 39.59 -4.01 16.36
N PHE A 60 39.70 -5.27 15.95
CA PHE A 60 38.83 -5.85 14.92
C PHE A 60 37.65 -6.65 15.49
N ALA A 61 37.78 -7.20 16.71
CA ALA A 61 36.71 -7.99 17.33
C ALA A 61 36.00 -7.24 18.46
N ILE A 62 36.64 -6.31 19.16
CA ILE A 62 36.05 -5.72 20.38
C ILE A 62 35.69 -4.25 20.19
N GLN A 63 36.51 -3.46 19.50
CA GLN A 63 36.27 -2.02 19.31
C GLN A 63 35.08 -1.69 18.41
N ASP A 64 34.72 -2.56 17.49
CA ASP A 64 33.57 -2.37 16.60
C ASP A 64 32.23 -2.80 17.25
N ILE A 65 32.24 -3.18 18.54
CA ILE A 65 31.04 -3.55 19.30
C ILE A 65 30.26 -2.29 19.66
N SER A 66 29.16 -2.04 18.95
CA SER A 66 28.17 -1.03 19.29
C SER A 66 26.99 -1.68 20.04
N VAL A 67 26.78 -1.27 21.29
CA VAL A 67 25.58 -1.70 22.02
C VAL A 67 24.42 -0.80 21.59
N GLU A 68 23.54 -1.30 20.72
CA GLU A 68 22.30 -0.61 20.40
C GLU A 68 21.50 -0.34 21.69
N GLY A 69 21.31 0.95 22.00
CA GLY A 69 20.70 1.41 23.24
C GLY A 69 21.26 2.72 23.80
N GLU A 70 22.31 3.29 23.20
CA GLU A 70 22.66 4.70 23.38
C GLU A 70 21.93 5.58 22.35
N GLY A 71 20.61 5.61 22.46
CA GLY A 71 19.88 6.82 22.09
C GLY A 71 19.95 7.79 23.28
N PRO A 72 20.19 9.10 23.09
CA PRO A 72 20.11 10.07 24.17
C PRO A 72 18.63 10.17 24.59
N GLY A 73 18.18 9.43 25.61
CA GLY A 73 16.78 9.57 26.02
C GLY A 73 16.14 8.52 26.94
N TYR A 74 16.83 7.53 27.47
CA TYR A 74 16.21 6.62 28.46
C TYR A 74 17.09 6.41 29.68
N LEU A 75 16.88 7.27 30.69
CA LEU A 75 17.29 7.00 32.06
C LEU A 75 16.23 6.09 32.72
N PRO A 76 16.59 4.94 33.31
CA PRO A 76 15.65 4.15 34.09
C PRO A 76 15.24 4.90 35.37
N PRO A 77 13.97 4.80 35.81
CA PRO A 77 13.51 5.49 37.00
C PRO A 77 13.98 4.75 38.26
N GLY A 78 14.88 5.37 39.04
CA GLY A 78 15.09 4.96 40.43
C GLY A 78 16.52 5.10 40.96
N ARG A 79 16.69 6.09 41.84
CA ARG A 79 17.77 6.27 42.83
C ARG A 79 19.16 6.58 42.28
N TRP A 80 19.50 7.87 42.25
CA TRP A 80 20.66 8.42 42.97
C TRP A 80 20.36 9.88 43.35
N HIS A 81 20.36 10.19 44.65
CA HIS A 81 20.50 11.56 45.14
C HIS A 81 22.00 11.86 45.24
N LEU A 82 22.47 12.94 44.61
CA LEU A 82 23.53 13.90 45.04
C LEU A 82 24.04 14.73 43.83
N PRO A 83 24.68 15.90 44.04
CA PRO A 83 24.27 17.15 43.38
C PRO A 83 25.09 17.59 42.16
N ASN A 84 24.37 18.27 41.26
CA ASN A 84 24.78 19.22 40.22
C ASN A 84 25.58 18.71 38.98
N PRO A 85 25.08 18.88 37.73
CA PRO A 85 25.56 18.12 36.55
C PRO A 85 26.57 18.87 35.65
N LEU A 86 27.33 19.83 36.17
CA LEU A 86 28.13 20.73 35.30
C LEU A 86 29.59 20.92 35.69
N ARG A 87 30.22 19.95 36.37
CA ARG A 87 31.64 20.08 36.73
C ARG A 87 32.42 18.77 36.79
N LEU A 88 32.30 17.91 35.76
CA LEU A 88 33.30 16.85 35.53
C LEU A 88 33.26 16.26 34.10
N ILE A 89 33.04 17.08 33.07
CA ILE A 89 33.12 16.62 31.68
C ILE A 89 34.14 17.49 30.94
N ARG A 90 35.42 17.27 31.22
CA ARG A 90 36.49 17.67 30.29
C ARG A 90 37.82 16.92 30.47
N ASP A 91 38.06 16.25 31.59
CA ASP A 91 39.29 15.49 31.78
C ASP A 91 38.96 14.01 31.99
N LEU A 92 39.65 13.15 31.24
CA LEU A 92 39.41 11.71 30.98
C LEU A 92 38.40 11.42 29.85
N SER A 93 38.83 11.65 28.60
CA SER A 93 38.39 10.76 27.52
C SER A 93 38.93 9.36 27.87
N PRO A 94 38.06 8.35 28.14
CA PRO A 94 38.53 6.99 28.33
C PRO A 94 39.30 6.57 27.08
N SER A 95 40.40 5.83 27.25
CA SER A 95 41.08 5.25 26.09
C SER A 95 40.05 4.45 25.25
N ALA A 96 40.17 4.42 23.93
CA ALA A 96 39.25 3.66 23.07
C ALA A 96 39.17 2.15 23.47
N GLU A 97 40.20 1.64 24.17
CA GLU A 97 40.23 0.32 24.78
C GLU A 97 39.26 0.19 25.97
N THR A 98 39.16 1.23 26.82
CA THR A 98 38.23 1.29 27.95
C THR A 98 36.78 1.31 27.49
N SER A 99 36.45 2.12 26.47
CA SER A 99 35.08 2.26 25.97
C SER A 99 34.53 0.98 25.31
N ALA A 100 35.34 0.30 24.48
CA ALA A 100 34.93 -0.94 23.82
C ALA A 100 34.72 -2.11 24.81
N LYS A 101 35.62 -2.20 25.79
CA LYS A 101 35.52 -3.17 26.89
C LYS A 101 34.25 -2.93 27.72
N GLU A 102 33.96 -1.67 28.06
CA GLU A 102 32.74 -1.29 28.77
C GLU A 102 31.49 -1.63 27.96
N GLY A 103 31.50 -1.41 26.64
CA GLY A 103 30.42 -1.81 25.74
C GLY A 103 30.15 -3.32 25.77
N LEU A 104 31.19 -4.15 25.61
CA LEU A 104 31.04 -5.61 25.70
C LEU A 104 30.55 -6.06 27.08
N LEU A 105 31.04 -5.42 28.16
CA LEU A 105 30.63 -5.74 29.53
C LEU A 105 29.14 -5.40 29.75
N LEU A 106 28.72 -4.22 29.31
CA LEU A 106 27.33 -3.77 29.39
C LEU A 106 26.40 -4.71 28.60
N TRP A 107 26.81 -5.17 27.42
CA TRP A 107 26.06 -6.17 26.66
C TRP A 107 25.90 -7.47 27.46
N CYS A 108 26.98 -7.98 28.06
CA CYS A 108 26.92 -9.19 28.90
C CYS A 108 25.96 -9.01 30.07
N GLN A 109 26.04 -7.88 30.78
CA GLN A 109 25.16 -7.54 31.89
C GLN A 109 23.69 -7.45 31.46
N ARG A 110 23.38 -6.76 30.37
CA ARG A 110 22.00 -6.63 29.86
C ARG A 110 21.40 -7.99 29.48
N LYS A 111 22.19 -8.85 28.85
CA LYS A 111 21.73 -10.18 28.42
C LYS A 111 21.58 -11.15 29.59
N THR A 112 22.41 -11.02 30.63
CA THR A 112 22.38 -11.89 31.82
C THR A 112 21.56 -11.33 32.99
N ALA A 113 21.06 -10.09 32.92
CA ALA A 113 20.26 -9.46 33.97
C ALA A 113 19.03 -10.28 34.46
N PRO A 114 18.33 -11.07 33.62
CA PRO A 114 17.23 -11.91 34.10
C PRO A 114 17.66 -13.08 35.00
N TYR A 115 18.93 -13.47 35.01
CA TYR A 115 19.45 -14.64 35.72
C TYR A 115 19.99 -14.23 37.09
N LYS A 116 19.24 -14.55 38.15
CA LYS A 116 19.56 -14.13 39.53
C LYS A 116 20.89 -14.68 40.07
N ASN A 117 21.34 -15.81 39.55
CA ASN A 117 22.59 -16.49 39.95
C ASN A 117 23.83 -16.00 39.18
N VAL A 118 23.67 -15.03 38.27
CA VAL A 118 24.76 -14.49 37.46
C VAL A 118 24.91 -12.99 37.72
N ASN A 119 26.13 -12.55 38.01
CA ASN A 119 26.47 -11.14 38.18
C ASN A 119 27.80 -10.85 37.50
N VAL A 120 27.75 -10.32 36.27
CA VAL A 120 28.93 -10.05 35.46
C VAL A 120 29.47 -8.65 35.78
N GLN A 121 30.59 -8.56 36.50
CA GLN A 121 31.23 -7.28 36.85
C GLN A 121 32.59 -7.07 36.18
N ASN A 122 33.21 -8.13 35.67
CA ASN A 122 34.53 -8.12 35.07
C ASN A 122 34.69 -9.30 34.10
N PHE A 123 35.74 -9.30 33.29
CA PHE A 123 36.08 -10.41 32.40
C PHE A 123 37.09 -11.38 33.01
N HIS A 124 37.10 -11.57 34.34
CA HIS A 124 37.96 -12.57 34.98
C HIS A 124 37.19 -13.48 35.94
N ILE A 125 36.86 -13.00 37.13
CA ILE A 125 36.30 -13.81 38.23
C ILE A 125 34.81 -14.05 38.00
N SER A 126 34.10 -13.12 37.36
CA SER A 126 32.65 -13.22 37.12
C SER A 126 32.24 -14.35 36.17
N TRP A 127 33.21 -14.94 35.46
CA TRP A 127 33.00 -16.00 34.48
C TRP A 127 33.48 -17.37 34.97
N LYS A 128 34.12 -17.41 36.14
CA LYS A 128 34.82 -18.58 36.65
C LYS A 128 33.88 -19.74 37.01
N ASP A 129 32.64 -19.44 37.38
CA ASP A 129 31.63 -20.45 37.70
C ASP A 129 30.91 -21.04 36.48
N GLY A 130 31.21 -20.53 35.28
CA GLY A 130 30.64 -20.99 34.00
C GLY A 130 29.17 -20.59 33.76
N LEU A 131 28.46 -20.08 34.78
CA LEU A 131 27.04 -19.73 34.67
C LEU A 131 26.82 -18.57 33.70
N ALA A 132 27.72 -17.59 33.67
CA ALA A 132 27.63 -16.45 32.76
C ALA A 132 27.67 -16.86 31.28
N PHE A 133 28.50 -17.83 30.90
CA PHE A 133 28.54 -18.35 29.52
C PHE A 133 27.24 -19.06 29.15
N ASN A 134 26.74 -19.95 30.01
CA ASN A 134 25.50 -20.66 29.80
C ASN A 134 24.29 -19.70 29.73
N ALA A 135 24.25 -18.67 30.58
CA ALA A 135 23.19 -17.67 30.59
C ALA A 135 23.16 -16.85 29.29
N LEU A 136 24.33 -16.51 28.74
CA LEU A 136 24.43 -15.81 27.45
C LEU A 136 23.88 -16.66 26.29
N ILE A 137 24.22 -17.95 26.26
CA ILE A 137 23.72 -18.87 25.25
C ILE A 137 22.21 -19.05 25.42
N HIS A 138 21.73 -19.40 26.61
CA HIS A 138 20.31 -19.58 26.90
C HIS A 138 19.47 -18.33 26.61
N ARG A 139 20.02 -17.11 26.77
CA ARG A 139 19.29 -15.87 26.45
C ARG A 139 19.00 -15.72 24.96
N HIS A 140 19.90 -16.19 24.09
CA HIS A 140 19.76 -16.05 22.64
C HIS A 140 19.18 -17.31 21.99
N ARG A 141 19.45 -18.48 22.57
CA ARG A 141 19.00 -19.80 22.14
C ARG A 141 18.63 -20.65 23.36
N PRO A 142 17.45 -20.42 23.96
CA PRO A 142 16.98 -21.16 25.12
C PRO A 142 16.96 -22.67 24.91
N GLU A 143 16.72 -23.13 23.68
CA GLU A 143 16.60 -24.53 23.30
C GLU A 143 17.90 -25.33 23.44
N LEU A 144 19.06 -24.67 23.52
CA LEU A 144 20.36 -25.33 23.53
C LEU A 144 20.90 -25.61 24.95
N ILE A 145 20.33 -24.99 25.99
CA ILE A 145 20.87 -25.05 27.35
C ILE A 145 19.73 -25.29 28.34
N GLU A 146 19.80 -26.38 29.08
CA GLU A 146 18.89 -26.62 30.21
C GLU A 146 19.39 -25.89 31.46
N TYR A 147 19.14 -24.59 31.54
CA TYR A 147 19.76 -23.71 32.55
C TYR A 147 19.40 -24.08 34.00
N ASP A 148 18.19 -24.61 34.24
CA ASP A 148 17.71 -24.98 35.59
C ASP A 148 18.49 -26.13 36.23
N LYS A 149 19.18 -26.94 35.43
CA LYS A 149 20.01 -28.05 35.93
C LYS A 149 21.41 -27.60 36.36
N LEU A 150 21.83 -26.40 35.96
CA LEU A 150 23.17 -25.89 36.23
C LEU A 150 23.29 -25.38 37.66
N ARG A 151 24.43 -25.69 38.30
CA ARG A 151 24.70 -25.29 39.68
C ARG A 151 26.08 -24.68 39.82
N LYS A 152 26.22 -23.75 40.77
CA LYS A 152 27.46 -22.96 40.94
C LYS A 152 28.63 -23.77 41.50
N ASP A 153 28.34 -24.88 42.16
CA ASP A 153 29.31 -25.80 42.79
C ASP A 153 30.03 -26.69 41.77
N ASP A 154 29.59 -26.74 40.50
CA ASP A 154 30.23 -27.52 39.45
C ASP A 154 30.69 -26.65 38.26
N PRO A 155 31.74 -25.82 38.45
CA PRO A 155 32.18 -24.85 37.46
C PRO A 155 32.78 -25.50 36.20
N VAL A 156 33.46 -26.65 36.34
CA VAL A 156 34.12 -27.35 35.23
C VAL A 156 33.07 -27.88 34.25
N THR A 157 32.03 -28.54 34.76
CA THR A 157 30.93 -29.05 33.92
C THR A 157 30.17 -27.89 33.26
N ASN A 158 29.90 -26.81 33.99
CA ASN A 158 29.22 -25.64 33.42
C ASN A 158 30.01 -25.04 32.25
N LEU A 159 31.32 -24.86 32.41
CA LEU A 159 32.19 -24.30 31.37
C LEU A 159 32.25 -25.22 30.15
N ASN A 160 32.51 -26.51 30.35
CA ASN A 160 32.55 -27.48 29.26
C ASN A 160 31.22 -27.58 28.51
N ASN A 161 30.08 -27.54 29.21
CA ASN A 161 28.76 -27.52 28.59
C ASN A 161 28.61 -26.31 27.65
N ALA A 162 28.93 -25.10 28.12
CA ALA A 162 28.85 -23.91 27.29
C ALA A 162 29.79 -23.97 26.08
N PHE A 163 31.03 -24.45 26.27
CA PHE A 163 32.04 -24.53 25.22
C PHE A 163 31.68 -25.57 24.16
N GLU A 164 31.13 -26.72 24.56
CA GLU A 164 30.63 -27.74 23.64
C GLU A 164 29.42 -27.27 22.83
N VAL A 165 28.46 -26.63 23.48
CA VAL A 165 27.27 -26.10 22.79
C VAL A 165 27.68 -25.00 21.81
N ALA A 166 28.63 -24.14 22.19
CA ALA A 166 29.15 -23.09 21.34
C ALA A 166 29.85 -23.66 20.09
N GLU A 167 30.67 -24.69 20.23
CA GLU A 167 31.35 -25.33 19.10
C GLU A 167 30.37 -26.06 18.17
N LYS A 168 29.46 -26.86 18.73
CA LYS A 168 28.56 -27.71 17.93
C LYS A 168 27.45 -26.93 17.22
N TYR A 169 26.91 -25.88 17.85
CA TYR A 169 25.68 -25.22 17.37
C TYR A 169 25.84 -23.74 17.01
N LEU A 170 26.91 -23.09 17.47
CA LEU A 170 27.18 -21.67 17.22
C LEU A 170 28.41 -21.45 16.33
N ASP A 171 29.13 -22.52 15.96
CA ASP A 171 30.38 -22.46 15.18
C ASP A 171 31.46 -21.58 15.85
N ILE A 172 31.48 -21.58 17.19
CA ILE A 172 32.47 -20.85 17.98
C ILE A 172 33.49 -21.88 18.50
N PRO A 173 34.76 -21.84 18.03
CA PRO A 173 35.76 -22.82 18.43
C PRO A 173 36.07 -22.71 19.93
N LYS A 174 36.39 -23.83 20.57
CA LYS A 174 36.81 -23.84 21.99
C LYS A 174 38.19 -23.20 22.14
N MET A 175 38.22 -21.93 22.54
CA MET A 175 39.46 -21.16 22.73
C MET A 175 39.96 -21.17 24.19
N LEU A 176 39.14 -21.65 25.12
CA LEU A 176 39.45 -21.68 26.55
C LEU A 176 39.29 -23.12 27.07
N ASP A 177 40.14 -23.45 28.05
CA ASP A 177 40.05 -24.70 28.79
C ASP A 177 39.35 -24.48 30.14
N ALA A 178 38.42 -25.38 30.49
CA ALA A 178 37.63 -25.26 31.71
C ALA A 178 38.47 -25.48 32.97
N GLU A 179 39.43 -26.39 32.94
CA GLU A 179 40.31 -26.69 34.08
C GLU A 179 41.25 -25.52 34.34
N ASP A 180 41.80 -24.91 33.29
CA ASP A 180 42.69 -23.74 33.42
C ASP A 180 41.98 -22.54 34.06
N ILE A 181 40.71 -22.28 33.68
CA ILE A 181 39.91 -21.20 34.27
C ILE A 181 39.63 -21.46 35.75
N VAL A 182 39.29 -22.69 36.13
CA VAL A 182 38.92 -23.04 37.50
C VAL A 182 40.14 -23.07 38.43
N ASN A 183 41.23 -23.67 37.97
CA ASN A 183 42.47 -23.83 38.76
C ASN A 183 43.23 -22.51 38.93
N THR A 184 43.05 -21.56 38.01
CA THR A 184 43.69 -20.24 38.12
C THR A 184 42.91 -19.34 39.10
N ALA A 185 43.61 -18.74 40.08
CA ALA A 185 42.99 -17.84 41.06
C ALA A 185 42.26 -16.65 40.39
N ARG A 186 42.87 -16.10 39.33
CA ARG A 186 42.29 -15.05 38.49
C ARG A 186 42.49 -15.39 37.02
N PRO A 187 41.44 -15.83 36.31
CA PRO A 187 41.51 -16.08 34.87
C PRO A 187 41.98 -14.85 34.09
N ASP A 188 42.67 -15.07 32.96
CA ASP A 188 43.17 -13.99 32.11
C ASP A 188 42.00 -13.20 31.49
N GLU A 189 41.98 -11.91 31.75
CA GLU A 189 40.94 -10.99 31.28
C GLU A 189 40.87 -10.92 29.75
N LYS A 190 42.02 -10.92 29.07
CA LYS A 190 42.10 -10.83 27.62
C LYS A 190 41.60 -12.09 26.95
N ALA A 191 41.88 -13.25 27.53
CA ALA A 191 41.42 -14.53 27.04
C ALA A 191 39.88 -14.62 27.10
N ILE A 192 39.29 -14.27 28.24
CA ILE A 192 37.82 -14.26 28.39
C ILE A 192 37.18 -13.21 27.48
N MET A 193 37.71 -11.99 27.42
CA MET A 193 37.19 -10.94 26.51
C MET A 193 37.19 -11.40 25.06
N THR A 194 38.27 -12.05 24.62
CA THR A 194 38.37 -12.59 23.26
C THR A 194 37.25 -13.60 23.00
N TYR A 195 37.06 -14.55 23.91
CA TYR A 195 36.05 -15.60 23.74
C TYR A 195 34.61 -15.05 23.80
N VAL A 196 34.33 -14.17 24.76
CA VAL A 196 33.02 -13.50 24.88
C VAL A 196 32.72 -12.61 23.66
N SER A 197 33.74 -11.99 23.05
CA SER A 197 33.56 -11.23 21.81
C SER A 197 33.11 -12.10 20.63
N SER A 198 33.57 -13.36 20.56
CA SER A 198 33.11 -14.32 19.55
C SER A 198 31.61 -14.65 19.71
N PHE A 199 31.12 -14.80 20.95
CA PHE A 199 29.67 -14.92 21.19
C PHE A 199 28.90 -13.68 20.76
N TYR A 200 29.41 -12.48 21.05
CA TYR A 200 28.77 -11.24 20.61
C TYR A 200 28.62 -11.20 19.09
N HIS A 201 29.65 -11.56 18.32
CA HIS A 201 29.58 -11.56 16.85
C HIS A 201 28.61 -12.63 16.32
N ALA A 202 28.65 -13.84 16.88
CA ALA A 202 27.73 -14.91 16.49
C ALA A 202 26.26 -14.50 16.70
N PHE A 203 25.94 -13.89 17.84
CA PHE A 203 24.57 -13.48 18.15
C PHE A 203 24.14 -12.16 17.48
N SER A 204 25.04 -11.18 17.34
CA SER A 204 24.73 -9.92 16.68
C SER A 204 24.58 -10.06 15.16
N GLY A 205 25.33 -10.96 14.52
CA GLY A 205 25.14 -11.29 13.11
C GLY A 205 23.75 -11.83 12.82
N ALA A 206 23.27 -12.75 13.66
CA ALA A 206 21.91 -13.30 13.56
C ALA A 206 20.83 -12.23 13.75
N GLN A 207 20.96 -11.34 14.75
CA GLN A 207 20.00 -10.27 15.00
C GLN A 207 19.97 -9.22 13.87
N LYS A 208 21.12 -8.90 13.27
CA LYS A 208 21.21 -8.01 12.10
C LYS A 208 20.51 -8.63 10.88
N ALA A 209 20.73 -9.92 10.63
CA ALA A 209 20.04 -10.66 9.57
C ALA A 209 18.52 -10.69 9.78
N GLU A 210 18.05 -10.95 11.00
CA GLU A 210 16.62 -10.93 11.33
C GLU A 210 16.00 -9.55 11.15
N THR A 211 16.69 -8.49 11.59
CA THR A 211 16.21 -7.11 11.42
C THR A 211 16.16 -6.71 9.95
N ALA A 212 17.14 -7.13 9.15
CA ALA A 212 17.14 -6.92 7.70
C ALA A 212 15.97 -7.68 7.04
N ALA A 213 15.74 -8.95 7.42
CA ALA A 213 14.62 -9.74 6.94
C ALA A 213 13.27 -9.07 7.27
N ASN A 214 13.09 -8.62 8.51
CA ASN A 214 11.88 -7.91 8.94
C ASN A 214 11.65 -6.61 8.16
N ARG A 215 12.71 -5.87 7.82
CA ARG A 215 12.61 -4.68 6.96
C ARG A 215 12.20 -5.05 5.54
N ILE A 216 12.75 -6.12 4.98
CA ILE A 216 12.38 -6.62 3.64
C ILE A 216 10.92 -7.05 3.62
N CYS A 217 10.46 -7.82 4.61
CA CYS A 217 9.07 -8.25 4.71
C CYS A 217 8.10 -7.06 4.76
N LYS A 218 8.43 -5.99 5.49
CA LYS A 218 7.61 -4.77 5.52
C LYS A 218 7.54 -4.08 4.15
N VAL A 219 8.68 -3.94 3.48
CA VAL A 219 8.73 -3.33 2.14
C VAL A 219 7.95 -4.18 1.13
N LEU A 220 8.05 -5.51 1.23
CA LEU A 220 7.34 -6.44 0.36
C LEU A 220 5.82 -6.37 0.57
N ALA A 221 5.34 -6.31 1.83
CA ALA A 221 3.93 -6.14 2.15
C ALA A 221 3.36 -4.84 1.55
N VAL A 222 4.06 -3.71 1.71
CA VAL A 222 3.66 -2.43 1.10
C VAL A 222 3.65 -2.52 -0.42
N ASN A 223 4.58 -3.26 -1.03
CA ASN A 223 4.61 -3.43 -2.47
C ASN A 223 3.40 -4.25 -2.97
N GLN A 224 3.08 -5.34 -2.27
CA GLN A 224 1.97 -6.20 -2.63
C GLN A 224 0.61 -5.48 -2.49
N GLU A 225 0.45 -4.62 -1.49
CA GLU A 225 -0.72 -3.72 -1.41
C GLU A 225 -0.80 -2.77 -2.60
N ASN A 226 0.33 -2.22 -3.06
CA ASN A 226 0.34 -1.32 -4.20
C ASN A 226 -0.02 -2.06 -5.50
N GLU A 227 0.50 -3.27 -5.69
CA GLU A 227 0.13 -4.13 -6.83
C GLU A 227 -1.37 -4.44 -6.81
N HIS A 228 -1.94 -4.77 -5.65
CA HIS A 228 -3.38 -5.00 -5.54
C HIS A 228 -4.21 -3.75 -5.89
N LEU A 229 -3.80 -2.56 -5.42
CA LEU A 229 -4.45 -1.29 -5.79
C LEU A 229 -4.35 -0.99 -7.30
N MET A 230 -3.24 -1.39 -7.93
CA MET A 230 -3.06 -1.26 -9.39
C MET A 230 -4.02 -2.17 -10.15
N GLU A 231 -4.13 -3.44 -9.75
CA GLU A 231 -5.05 -4.42 -10.35
C GLU A 231 -6.51 -3.98 -10.18
N ASP A 232 -6.90 -3.53 -8.99
CA ASP A 232 -8.24 -3.04 -8.69
C ASP A 232 -8.59 -1.81 -9.55
N TYR A 233 -7.65 -0.86 -9.68
CA TYR A 233 -7.83 0.28 -10.58
C TYR A 233 -8.05 -0.20 -12.01
N GLU A 234 -7.21 -1.11 -12.52
CA GLU A 234 -7.27 -1.51 -13.92
C GLU A 234 -8.54 -2.31 -14.25
N LYS A 235 -8.98 -3.16 -13.31
CA LYS A 235 -10.24 -3.89 -13.42
C LYS A 235 -11.44 -2.95 -13.43
N LEU A 236 -11.53 -2.05 -12.44
CA LEU A 236 -12.63 -1.06 -12.37
C LEU A 236 -12.65 -0.15 -13.60
N ALA A 237 -11.49 0.28 -14.08
CA ALA A 237 -11.37 1.11 -15.29
C ALA A 237 -11.91 0.37 -16.52
N SER A 238 -11.56 -0.91 -16.67
CA SER A 238 -11.98 -1.73 -17.80
C SER A 238 -13.48 -1.97 -17.79
N ASP A 239 -14.03 -2.39 -16.65
CA ASP A 239 -15.46 -2.66 -16.46
C ASP A 239 -16.31 -1.40 -16.68
N LEU A 240 -15.85 -0.25 -16.17
CA LEU A 240 -16.54 1.03 -16.30
C LEU A 240 -16.52 1.52 -17.76
N LEU A 241 -15.38 1.47 -18.44
CA LEU A 241 -15.26 1.88 -19.84
C LEU A 241 -16.06 0.98 -20.77
N GLU A 242 -16.09 -0.34 -20.53
CA GLU A 242 -16.93 -1.27 -21.29
C GLU A 242 -18.41 -0.97 -21.08
N TRP A 243 -18.84 -0.72 -19.84
CA TRP A 243 -20.20 -0.34 -19.54
C TRP A 243 -20.62 0.97 -20.23
N ILE A 244 -19.76 2.00 -20.21
CA ILE A 244 -20.00 3.26 -20.93
C ILE A 244 -20.17 2.99 -22.43
N LYS A 245 -19.24 2.25 -23.05
CA LYS A 245 -19.27 1.92 -24.48
C LYS A 245 -20.53 1.15 -24.89
N ARG A 246 -21.05 0.29 -24.01
CA ARG A 246 -22.29 -0.46 -24.26
C ARG A 246 -23.56 0.39 -24.05
N THR A 247 -23.52 1.33 -23.12
CA THR A 247 -24.69 2.13 -22.73
C THR A 247 -24.96 3.30 -23.68
N ILE A 248 -23.91 3.92 -24.22
CA ILE A 248 -24.04 5.06 -25.15
C ILE A 248 -24.93 4.71 -26.36
N PRO A 249 -24.73 3.60 -27.10
CA PRO A 249 -25.58 3.25 -28.24
C PRO A 249 -27.06 3.07 -27.89
N TRP A 250 -27.36 2.56 -26.68
CA TRP A 250 -28.74 2.43 -26.21
C TRP A 250 -29.40 3.79 -25.92
N LEU A 251 -28.63 4.75 -25.39
CA LEU A 251 -29.08 6.14 -25.21
C LEU A 251 -29.15 6.93 -26.53
N GLU A 252 -28.35 6.55 -27.52
CA GLU A 252 -28.38 7.17 -28.85
C GLU A 252 -29.46 6.57 -29.78
N ASP A 253 -30.06 5.43 -29.42
CA ASP A 253 -31.18 4.85 -30.15
C ASP A 253 -32.46 5.70 -30.00
N ARG A 254 -32.63 6.63 -30.93
CA ARG A 254 -33.78 7.54 -31.04
C ARG A 254 -34.87 6.99 -31.94
N SER A 255 -35.15 5.69 -31.86
CA SER A 255 -36.24 5.06 -32.61
C SER A 255 -37.62 5.48 -32.08
N PRO A 256 -38.43 6.24 -32.86
CA PRO A 256 -39.77 6.65 -32.46
C PRO A 256 -40.70 5.44 -32.44
N GLN A 257 -41.53 5.34 -31.40
CA GLN A 257 -42.55 4.30 -31.29
C GLN A 257 -43.90 4.81 -31.78
N LYS A 258 -44.81 3.90 -32.17
CA LYS A 258 -46.08 4.28 -32.80
C LYS A 258 -47.14 4.67 -31.77
N THR A 259 -47.02 4.18 -30.55
CA THR A 259 -48.02 4.41 -29.50
C THR A 259 -47.44 5.15 -28.30
N ILE A 260 -48.28 5.93 -27.62
CA ILE A 260 -47.90 6.63 -26.39
C ILE A 260 -47.51 5.66 -25.27
N GLN A 261 -48.12 4.46 -25.22
CA GLN A 261 -47.82 3.43 -24.23
C GLN A 261 -46.40 2.87 -24.39
N GLU A 262 -45.96 2.60 -25.63
CA GLU A 262 -44.58 2.15 -25.90
C GLU A 262 -43.55 3.23 -25.53
N MET A 263 -43.87 4.51 -25.76
CA MET A 263 -43.01 5.61 -25.33
C MET A 263 -42.98 5.78 -23.80
N GLN A 264 -44.10 5.54 -23.11
CA GLN A 264 -44.15 5.52 -21.65
C GLN A 264 -43.32 4.36 -21.07
N GLN A 265 -43.30 3.20 -21.72
CA GLN A 265 -42.43 2.09 -21.32
C GLN A 265 -40.95 2.47 -21.44
N LYS A 266 -40.53 3.07 -22.57
CA LYS A 266 -39.16 3.59 -22.73
C LYS A 266 -38.78 4.61 -21.65
N LEU A 267 -39.74 5.46 -21.23
CA LEU A 267 -39.53 6.40 -20.13
C LEU A 267 -39.32 5.70 -18.78
N GLU A 268 -40.05 4.61 -18.52
CA GLU A 268 -39.88 3.84 -17.28
C GLU A 268 -38.56 3.06 -17.28
N ASP A 269 -38.16 2.46 -18.40
CA ASP A 269 -36.85 1.83 -18.55
C ASP A 269 -35.70 2.84 -18.30
N PHE A 270 -35.86 4.08 -18.79
CA PHE A 270 -34.91 5.17 -18.51
C PHE A 270 -34.90 5.61 -17.03
N ARG A 271 -36.05 5.59 -16.35
CA ARG A 271 -36.13 5.86 -14.91
C ARG A 271 -35.46 4.77 -14.09
N ASP A 272 -35.65 3.50 -14.46
CA ASP A 272 -35.02 2.37 -13.80
C ASP A 272 -33.49 2.41 -13.98
N TYR A 273 -33.02 2.71 -15.20
CA TYR A 273 -31.62 3.00 -15.48
C TYR A 273 -31.05 4.09 -14.54
N ARG A 274 -31.74 5.22 -14.38
CA ARG A 274 -31.27 6.32 -13.50
C ARG A 274 -31.33 6.00 -12.01
N ARG A 275 -32.26 5.15 -11.58
CA ARG A 275 -32.49 4.83 -10.15
C ARG A 275 -31.67 3.66 -9.65
N VAL A 276 -31.44 2.64 -10.47
CA VAL A 276 -30.85 1.37 -10.05
C VAL A 276 -29.49 1.16 -10.70
N HIS A 277 -29.40 1.32 -12.02
CA HIS A 277 -28.20 0.93 -12.77
C HIS A 277 -27.09 1.99 -12.77
N LYS A 278 -27.42 3.28 -12.87
CA LYS A 278 -26.44 4.38 -12.89
C LYS A 278 -25.77 4.67 -11.54
N PRO A 279 -26.48 4.72 -10.40
CA PRO A 279 -25.87 5.07 -9.11
C PRO A 279 -24.64 4.24 -8.71
N PRO A 280 -24.63 2.89 -8.83
CA PRO A 280 -23.43 2.11 -8.51
C PRO A 280 -22.25 2.46 -9.43
N LYS A 281 -22.50 2.82 -10.69
CA LYS A 281 -21.43 3.23 -11.64
C LYS A 281 -20.83 4.59 -11.32
N VAL A 282 -21.63 5.51 -10.76
CA VAL A 282 -21.11 6.76 -10.18
C VAL A 282 -20.17 6.48 -9.00
N GLN A 283 -20.56 5.53 -8.14
CA GLN A 283 -19.72 5.11 -7.01
C GLN A 283 -18.43 4.43 -7.48
N GLU A 284 -18.49 3.55 -8.48
CA GLU A 284 -17.31 2.93 -9.08
C GLU A 284 -16.34 3.97 -9.66
N LYS A 285 -16.86 4.98 -10.39
CA LYS A 285 -16.05 6.11 -10.88
C LYS A 285 -15.33 6.85 -9.74
N CYS A 286 -16.07 7.19 -8.68
CA CYS A 286 -15.49 7.85 -7.51
C CYS A 286 -14.42 6.98 -6.83
N GLN A 287 -14.70 5.69 -6.65
CA GLN A 287 -13.76 4.74 -6.05
C GLN A 287 -12.47 4.61 -6.88
N LEU A 288 -12.59 4.61 -8.21
CA LEU A 288 -11.45 4.56 -9.12
C LEU A 288 -10.54 5.79 -8.96
N GLU A 289 -11.12 6.99 -8.85
CA GLU A 289 -10.36 8.23 -8.59
C GLU A 289 -9.68 8.20 -7.21
N ILE A 290 -10.37 7.69 -6.18
CA ILE A 290 -9.81 7.50 -4.84
C ILE A 290 -8.63 6.53 -4.87
N ASN A 291 -8.78 5.38 -5.53
CA ASN A 291 -7.73 4.36 -5.66
C ASN A 291 -6.49 4.96 -6.34
N PHE A 292 -6.69 5.69 -7.45
CA PHE A 292 -5.61 6.35 -8.17
C PHE A 292 -4.86 7.39 -7.31
N ASN A 293 -5.59 8.29 -6.66
CA ASN A 293 -4.99 9.34 -5.82
C ASN A 293 -4.24 8.76 -4.61
N THR A 294 -4.81 7.71 -4.01
CA THR A 294 -4.20 6.98 -2.89
C THR A 294 -2.90 6.31 -3.33
N LEU A 295 -2.92 5.57 -4.44
CA LEU A 295 -1.76 4.90 -5.00
C LEU A 295 -0.66 5.90 -5.39
N GLN A 296 -1.02 7.00 -6.06
CA GLN A 296 -0.09 8.05 -6.46
C GLN A 296 0.60 8.69 -5.24
N THR A 297 -0.14 8.90 -4.15
CA THR A 297 0.41 9.43 -2.91
C THR A 297 1.32 8.42 -2.21
N LYS A 298 0.91 7.14 -2.13
CA LYS A 298 1.73 6.05 -1.56
C LYS A 298 3.07 5.89 -2.30
N LEU A 299 3.05 5.93 -3.64
CA LEU A 299 4.26 5.82 -4.46
C LEU A 299 5.18 7.03 -4.28
N ARG A 300 4.63 8.24 -4.25
CA ARG A 300 5.40 9.48 -4.01
C ARG A 300 6.09 9.49 -2.66
N LEU A 301 5.37 9.14 -1.58
CA LEU A 301 5.94 9.07 -0.23
C LEU A 301 7.06 8.02 -0.12
N SER A 302 7.00 6.98 -0.95
CA SER A 302 8.01 5.92 -1.00
C SER A 302 9.15 6.21 -1.99
N ASN A 303 9.20 7.41 -2.60
CA ASN A 303 10.13 7.77 -3.68
C ASN A 303 10.17 6.77 -4.85
N ARG A 304 9.01 6.17 -5.17
CA ARG A 304 8.86 5.24 -6.30
C ARG A 304 8.28 5.95 -7.53
N PRO A 305 8.50 5.41 -8.75
CA PRO A 305 7.88 5.94 -9.96
C PRO A 305 6.37 6.04 -9.84
N ALA A 306 5.79 7.06 -10.48
CA ALA A 306 4.34 7.24 -10.55
C ALA A 306 3.68 6.07 -11.27
N PHE A 307 2.46 5.72 -10.82
CA PHE A 307 1.65 4.74 -11.53
C PHE A 307 1.11 5.37 -12.81
N MET A 308 1.32 4.71 -13.94
CA MET A 308 0.71 5.06 -15.22
C MET A 308 -0.14 3.89 -15.69
N PRO A 309 -1.48 4.07 -15.77
CA PRO A 309 -2.36 3.06 -16.34
C PRO A 309 -2.05 2.76 -17.82
N SER A 310 -2.50 1.60 -18.28
CA SER A 310 -2.52 1.19 -19.68
C SER A 310 -3.18 2.24 -20.58
N GLU A 311 -2.72 2.39 -21.84
CA GLU A 311 -3.27 3.38 -22.79
C GLU A 311 -4.80 3.26 -22.92
N GLY A 312 -5.50 4.41 -22.89
CA GLY A 312 -6.96 4.47 -22.96
C GLY A 312 -7.69 4.18 -21.65
N LYS A 313 -6.97 3.89 -20.55
CA LYS A 313 -7.51 3.70 -19.19
C LYS A 313 -7.07 4.79 -18.22
N MET A 314 -6.62 5.94 -18.72
CA MET A 314 -6.26 7.05 -17.84
C MET A 314 -7.51 7.65 -17.20
N VAL A 315 -7.34 8.27 -16.03
CA VAL A 315 -8.43 8.98 -15.34
C VAL A 315 -9.04 10.07 -16.23
N SER A 316 -8.25 10.69 -17.11
CA SER A 316 -8.73 11.64 -18.13
C SER A 316 -9.65 10.99 -19.15
N ASP A 317 -9.32 9.78 -19.60
CA ASP A 317 -10.07 9.04 -20.62
C ASP A 317 -11.42 8.59 -20.06
N ILE A 318 -11.42 8.12 -18.81
CA ILE A 318 -12.63 7.76 -18.06
C ILE A 318 -13.53 8.98 -17.88
N ASN A 319 -12.96 10.13 -17.53
CA ASN A 319 -13.72 11.37 -17.40
C ASN A 319 -14.31 11.82 -18.75
N THR A 320 -13.57 11.65 -19.85
CA THR A 320 -14.05 11.97 -21.20
C THR A 320 -15.20 11.03 -21.62
N GLY A 321 -15.04 9.71 -21.42
CA GLY A 321 -16.11 8.74 -21.67
C GLY A 321 -17.36 8.99 -20.83
N TRP A 322 -17.19 9.39 -19.57
CA TRP A 322 -18.29 9.75 -18.68
C TRP A 322 -19.03 11.02 -19.15
N GLN A 323 -18.30 12.03 -19.61
CA GLN A 323 -18.91 13.24 -20.19
C GLN A 323 -19.72 12.92 -21.46
N HIS A 324 -19.24 12.02 -22.31
CA HIS A 324 -19.99 11.57 -23.50
C HIS A 324 -21.28 10.86 -23.10
N LEU A 325 -21.24 10.01 -22.06
CA LEU A 325 -22.43 9.37 -21.51
C LEU A 325 -23.45 10.39 -21.01
N GLU A 326 -23.02 11.40 -20.24
CA GLU A 326 -23.91 12.46 -19.72
C GLU A 326 -24.54 13.29 -20.85
N GLN A 327 -23.80 13.54 -21.94
CA GLN A 327 -24.33 14.20 -23.13
C GLN A 327 -25.38 13.34 -23.84
N ALA A 328 -25.11 12.04 -24.01
CA ALA A 328 -26.06 11.11 -24.61
C ALA A 328 -27.34 11.00 -23.76
N GLU A 329 -27.23 10.93 -22.43
CA GLU A 329 -28.37 10.93 -21.52
C GLU A 329 -29.23 12.19 -21.65
N LYS A 330 -28.60 13.37 -21.66
CA LYS A 330 -29.32 14.63 -21.82
C LYS A 330 -30.06 14.68 -23.16
N GLY A 331 -29.40 14.26 -24.24
CA GLY A 331 -30.01 14.20 -25.57
C GLY A 331 -31.17 13.21 -25.65
N TYR A 332 -31.06 12.07 -24.97
CA TYR A 332 -32.11 11.05 -24.92
C TYR A 332 -33.33 11.53 -24.10
N GLU A 333 -33.11 12.17 -22.95
CA GLU A 333 -34.16 12.74 -22.12
C GLU A 333 -34.94 13.83 -22.87
N GLU A 334 -34.24 14.75 -23.54
CA GLU A 334 -34.86 15.79 -24.37
C GLU A 334 -35.67 15.19 -25.52
N TRP A 335 -35.13 14.17 -26.20
CA TRP A 335 -35.83 13.48 -27.29
C TRP A 335 -37.09 12.76 -26.81
N LEU A 336 -37.01 11.97 -25.72
CA LEU A 336 -38.15 11.27 -25.14
C LEU A 336 -39.28 12.23 -24.77
N LEU A 337 -38.96 13.34 -24.10
CA LEU A 337 -39.95 14.33 -23.68
C LEU A 337 -40.58 15.07 -24.86
N ASN A 338 -39.82 15.32 -25.93
CA ASN A 338 -40.37 15.92 -27.15
C ASN A 338 -41.31 14.95 -27.87
N GLU A 339 -40.94 13.68 -27.96
CA GLU A 339 -41.71 12.67 -28.68
C GLU A 339 -43.01 12.31 -27.94
N ILE A 340 -42.98 12.21 -26.61
CA ILE A 340 -44.20 12.04 -25.80
C ILE A 340 -45.16 13.22 -26.01
N ARG A 341 -44.67 14.47 -25.92
CA ARG A 341 -45.50 15.65 -26.18
C ARG A 341 -46.07 15.69 -27.60
N ARG A 342 -45.30 15.23 -28.58
CA ARG A 342 -45.73 15.13 -29.99
C ARG A 342 -46.88 14.13 -30.13
N LEU A 343 -46.74 12.93 -29.54
CA LEU A 343 -47.79 11.91 -29.57
C LEU A 343 -49.03 12.34 -28.80
N GLU A 344 -48.90 12.97 -27.63
CA GLU A 344 -50.03 13.53 -26.88
C GLU A 344 -50.81 14.57 -27.69
N ARG A 345 -50.10 15.46 -28.41
CA ARG A 345 -50.73 16.44 -29.30
C ARG A 345 -51.45 15.77 -30.46
N LEU A 346 -50.84 14.76 -31.09
CA LEU A 346 -51.46 14.02 -32.18
C LEU A 346 -52.71 13.27 -31.73
N ASP A 347 -52.68 12.59 -30.58
CA ASP A 347 -53.85 11.91 -30.03
C ASP A 347 -54.98 12.91 -29.71
N HIS A 348 -54.65 14.07 -29.14
CA HIS A 348 -55.63 15.12 -28.87
C HIS A 348 -56.25 15.71 -30.14
N LEU A 349 -55.44 16.00 -31.16
CA LEU A 349 -55.90 16.51 -32.45
C LEU A 349 -56.74 15.45 -33.19
N ALA A 350 -56.32 14.19 -33.18
CA ALA A 350 -57.05 13.08 -33.80
C ALA A 350 -58.42 12.89 -33.13
N GLU A 351 -58.48 12.94 -31.80
CA GLU A 351 -59.74 12.85 -31.06
C GLU A 351 -60.67 14.03 -31.34
N LYS A 352 -60.12 15.25 -31.37
CA LYS A 352 -60.87 16.47 -31.72
C LYS A 352 -61.39 16.42 -33.16
N PHE A 353 -60.59 15.92 -34.09
CA PHE A 353 -60.99 15.70 -35.48
C PHE A 353 -62.15 14.70 -35.56
N ARG A 354 -62.00 13.51 -34.94
CA ARG A 354 -63.06 12.49 -34.92
C ARG A 354 -64.37 13.02 -34.36
N GLN A 355 -64.33 13.73 -33.23
CA GLN A 355 -65.53 14.31 -32.61
C GLN A 355 -66.21 15.33 -33.53
N LYS A 356 -65.46 16.28 -34.08
CA LYS A 356 -66.02 17.32 -34.96
C LYS A 356 -66.52 16.74 -36.28
N ALA A 357 -65.77 15.83 -36.89
CA ALA A 357 -66.15 15.14 -38.12
C ALA A 357 -67.43 14.34 -37.91
N SER A 358 -67.53 13.55 -36.83
CA SER A 358 -68.74 12.78 -36.51
C SER A 358 -69.97 13.66 -36.31
N ILE A 359 -69.84 14.78 -35.59
CA ILE A 359 -70.95 15.75 -35.41
C ILE A 359 -71.36 16.37 -36.75
N HIS A 360 -70.40 16.69 -37.63
CA HIS A 360 -70.68 17.26 -38.94
C HIS A 360 -71.33 16.22 -39.89
N GLU A 361 -70.81 15.00 -39.92
CA GLU A 361 -71.39 13.88 -40.67
C GLU A 361 -72.85 13.63 -40.27
N ALA A 362 -73.12 13.58 -38.96
CA ALA A 362 -74.49 13.44 -38.44
C ALA A 362 -75.43 14.59 -38.86
N TRP A 363 -74.91 15.82 -39.01
CA TRP A 363 -75.72 16.94 -39.53
C TRP A 363 -75.94 16.84 -41.05
N THR A 364 -74.96 16.36 -41.82
CA THR A 364 -75.09 16.18 -43.27
C THR A 364 -76.03 15.03 -43.64
N GLU A 365 -76.22 14.07 -42.75
CA GLU A 365 -77.08 12.92 -42.96
C GLU A 365 -78.53 13.36 -43.30
N GLY A 366 -79.03 12.88 -44.44
CA GLY A 366 -80.38 13.20 -44.94
C GLY A 366 -80.55 14.58 -45.60
N LYS A 367 -79.60 15.52 -45.47
CA LYS A 367 -79.70 16.86 -46.10
C LYS A 367 -79.59 16.80 -47.62
N GLU A 368 -78.71 15.97 -48.14
CA GLU A 368 -78.57 15.78 -49.60
C GLU A 368 -79.84 15.15 -50.21
N ALA A 369 -80.45 14.20 -49.51
CA ALA A 369 -81.71 13.59 -49.93
C ALA A 369 -82.85 14.61 -49.94
N MET A 370 -82.92 15.49 -48.93
CA MET A 370 -83.88 16.59 -48.86
C MET A 370 -83.70 17.59 -50.02
N LEU A 371 -82.46 17.95 -50.38
CA LEU A 371 -82.19 18.92 -51.45
C LEU A 371 -82.44 18.36 -52.86
N LYS A 372 -82.34 17.04 -53.05
CA LYS A 372 -82.62 16.37 -54.33
C LYS A 372 -84.10 16.18 -54.62
N GLN A 373 -84.97 16.37 -53.63
CA GLN A 373 -86.43 16.29 -53.80
C GLN A 373 -86.94 17.43 -54.70
N LYS A 374 -87.86 17.11 -55.60
CA LYS A 374 -88.41 18.03 -56.61
C LYS A 374 -89.81 18.53 -56.23
N ASP A 375 -90.04 18.74 -54.95
CA ASP A 375 -91.36 19.04 -54.37
C ASP A 375 -91.93 20.37 -54.90
N TYR A 376 -91.08 21.22 -55.45
CA TYR A 376 -91.45 22.48 -56.10
C TYR A 376 -92.19 22.31 -57.44
N GLU A 377 -92.06 21.16 -58.12
CA GLU A 377 -92.69 20.90 -59.43
C GLU A 377 -94.22 20.69 -59.30
N THR A 378 -94.70 20.23 -58.14
CA THR A 378 -96.11 19.89 -57.88
C THR A 378 -96.79 20.80 -56.85
N ALA A 379 -96.10 21.82 -56.34
CA ALA A 379 -96.55 22.66 -55.24
C ALA A 379 -97.45 23.84 -55.68
N THR A 380 -98.41 24.24 -54.83
CA THR A 380 -99.23 25.45 -55.07
C THR A 380 -98.42 26.72 -54.78
N LEU A 381 -98.88 27.89 -55.26
CA LEU A 381 -98.20 29.17 -55.02
C LEU A 381 -97.95 29.46 -53.51
N SER A 382 -98.84 29.00 -52.63
CA SER A 382 -98.69 29.15 -51.18
C SER A 382 -97.61 28.21 -50.62
N ASP A 383 -97.56 26.97 -51.11
CA ASP A 383 -96.60 25.95 -50.68
C ASP A 383 -95.18 26.28 -51.19
N ILE A 384 -95.06 26.81 -52.40
CA ILE A 384 -93.78 27.30 -52.95
C ILE A 384 -93.22 28.44 -52.09
N LYS A 385 -94.06 29.40 -51.67
CA LYS A 385 -93.62 30.48 -50.75
C LYS A 385 -93.16 29.94 -49.39
N ALA A 386 -93.79 28.88 -48.88
CA ALA A 386 -93.36 28.22 -47.65
C ALA A 386 -92.04 27.43 -47.83
N LEU A 387 -91.86 26.79 -48.97
CA LEU A 387 -90.60 26.11 -49.35
C LEU A 387 -89.45 27.10 -49.47
N ILE A 388 -89.67 28.29 -50.06
CA ILE A 388 -88.67 29.36 -50.13
C ILE A 388 -88.21 29.77 -48.72
N ARG A 389 -89.13 30.00 -47.77
CA ARG A 389 -88.76 30.34 -46.39
C ARG A 389 -88.00 29.22 -45.67
N LYS A 390 -88.38 27.95 -45.92
CA LYS A 390 -87.64 26.80 -45.40
C LYS A 390 -86.23 26.70 -46.01
N HIS A 391 -86.10 27.05 -47.29
CA HIS A 391 -84.81 27.09 -47.98
C HIS A 391 -83.91 28.21 -47.44
N GLU A 392 -84.46 29.42 -47.23
CA GLU A 392 -83.74 30.53 -46.57
C GLU A 392 -83.26 30.15 -45.16
N ALA A 393 -84.10 29.45 -44.38
CA ALA A 393 -83.70 28.93 -43.07
C ALA A 393 -82.59 27.86 -43.18
N PHE A 394 -82.61 27.02 -44.21
CA PHE A 394 -81.55 26.04 -44.49
C PHE A 394 -80.24 26.72 -44.92
N GLU A 395 -80.28 27.73 -45.79
CA GLU A 395 -79.08 28.49 -46.19
C GLU A 395 -78.45 29.21 -45.00
N SER A 396 -79.26 29.76 -44.09
CA SER A 396 -78.75 30.37 -42.85
C SER A 396 -78.09 29.34 -41.93
N ASP A 397 -78.65 28.13 -41.80
CA ASP A 397 -78.05 27.03 -41.02
C ASP A 397 -76.75 26.54 -41.69
N LEU A 398 -76.75 26.36 -43.01
CA LEU A 398 -75.58 25.98 -43.80
C LEU A 398 -74.43 26.97 -43.63
N ALA A 399 -74.71 28.28 -43.68
CA ALA A 399 -73.72 29.33 -43.45
C ALA A 399 -73.09 29.24 -42.05
N ALA A 400 -73.87 28.90 -41.02
CA ALA A 400 -73.36 28.70 -39.66
C ALA A 400 -72.51 27.42 -39.50
N HIS A 401 -72.63 26.46 -40.44
CA HIS A 401 -71.83 25.24 -40.46
C HIS A 401 -70.51 25.39 -41.23
N GLN A 402 -70.35 26.43 -42.06
CA GLN A 402 -69.12 26.71 -42.81
C GLN A 402 -67.88 26.81 -41.90
N ASP A 403 -67.97 27.59 -40.82
CA ASP A 403 -66.89 27.74 -39.84
C ASP A 403 -66.44 26.41 -39.23
N ARG A 404 -67.37 25.46 -39.05
CA ARG A 404 -67.03 24.12 -38.52
C ARG A 404 -66.25 23.30 -39.52
N VAL A 405 -66.60 23.37 -40.80
CA VAL A 405 -65.87 22.67 -41.88
C VAL A 405 -64.44 23.21 -42.00
N GLU A 406 -64.27 24.53 -41.95
CA GLU A 406 -62.95 25.17 -41.99
C GLU A 406 -62.08 24.75 -40.80
N GLN A 407 -62.66 24.67 -39.60
CA GLN A 407 -61.95 24.16 -38.42
C GLN A 407 -61.57 22.68 -38.53
N ILE A 408 -62.42 21.84 -39.13
CA ILE A 408 -62.11 20.41 -39.37
C ILE A 408 -60.96 20.28 -40.36
N ALA A 409 -61.00 21.04 -41.46
CA ALA A 409 -59.94 21.06 -42.47
C ALA A 409 -58.60 21.55 -41.88
N ALA A 410 -58.62 22.60 -41.05
CA ALA A 410 -57.43 23.10 -40.38
C ALA A 410 -56.81 22.07 -39.42
N ILE A 411 -57.63 21.37 -38.63
CA ILE A 411 -57.15 20.30 -37.73
C ILE A 411 -56.57 19.14 -38.54
N ALA A 412 -57.21 18.74 -39.64
CA ALA A 412 -56.71 17.67 -40.51
C ALA A 412 -55.40 18.03 -41.23
N GLN A 413 -55.15 19.31 -41.48
CA GLN A 413 -53.90 19.78 -42.07
C GLN A 413 -52.76 19.87 -41.05
N GLU A 414 -53.08 20.09 -39.77
CA GLU A 414 -52.13 20.11 -38.66
C GLU A 414 -51.72 18.70 -38.21
N LEU A 415 -52.63 17.73 -38.34
CA LEU A 415 -52.42 16.31 -38.06
C LEU A 415 -51.53 15.67 -39.14
#